data_AF-A0A0K8QCU3-F1
#
_entry.id   AF-A0A0K8QCU3-F1
#
_cell.length_a   1.000
_cell.length_b   1.000
_cell.length_c   1.000
_cell.angle_alpha   90.00
_cell.angle_beta   90.00
_cell.angle_gamma   90.00
#
_symmetry.space_group_name_H-M   'P 1'
#
loop_
_entity.id
_entity.type
_entity.pdbx_description
1 polymer ?
#
loop_
_entity_poly.entity_id
_entity_poly.type
_entity_poly.pdbx_seq_one_letter_code
_entity_poly.pdbx_strand_id
1 'polypeptide(L)'
;MTLIDPVWTSLLYLAAAVCFILALKGLNSPRTARRGNLVGAFGAALAVATVFLSVKMDNVPWILGAMVIGSGVAAPVARQVKMTQMPQLVALFNGVGGGAAALVALLELAHTEDHWVRVAIVFTLLVGAVSFAGSAITFSKLQELMTTRPVVFPGLPTLMGAVLLAAVGAAVAVVLAVPSRSHSCFWCSVWRRAYCLCSL
;
A
#
# COMPACT_ATOMS: atom_id res chain seq x y z
N MET A 1 5.90 -7.43 -23.71
CA MET A 1 5.81 -6.36 -24.72
C MET A 1 4.90 -5.30 -24.13
N THR A 2 5.27 -4.03 -24.15
CA THR A 2 4.36 -2.94 -23.75
C THR A 2 3.27 -2.87 -24.82
N LEU A 3 2.04 -3.22 -24.46
CA LEU A 3 0.94 -3.36 -25.43
C LEU A 3 0.26 -2.02 -25.75
N ILE A 4 0.51 -0.99 -24.93
CA ILE A 4 -0.14 0.31 -25.01
C ILE A 4 0.87 1.45 -24.86
N ASP A 5 0.60 2.58 -25.51
CA ASP A 5 1.46 3.76 -25.41
C ASP A 5 1.46 4.38 -24.00
N PRO A 6 2.53 5.10 -23.62
CA PRO A 6 2.61 5.79 -22.32
C PRO A 6 1.49 6.80 -22.07
N VAL A 7 0.98 7.43 -23.14
CA VAL A 7 -0.15 8.36 -23.07
C VAL A 7 -1.42 7.64 -22.62
N TRP A 8 -1.74 6.50 -23.25
CA TRP A 8 -2.89 5.68 -22.88
C TRP A 8 -2.76 5.13 -21.46
N THR A 9 -1.55 4.71 -21.06
CA THR A 9 -1.26 4.28 -19.69
C THR A 9 -1.60 5.38 -18.67
N SER A 10 -1.17 6.61 -18.94
CA SER A 10 -1.43 7.76 -18.06
C SER A 10 -2.92 8.12 -17.99
N LEU A 11 -3.63 8.06 -19.13
CA LEU A 11 -5.08 8.28 -19.18
C LEU A 11 -5.85 7.22 -18.40
N LEU A 12 -5.44 5.96 -18.48
CA LEU A 12 -6.06 4.87 -17.72
C LEU A 12 -5.83 5.01 -16.22
N TYR A 13 -4.63 5.42 -15.78
CA TYR A 13 -4.39 5.74 -14.37
C TYR A 13 -5.21 6.94 -13.89
N LEU A 14 -5.34 7.98 -14.71
CA LEU A 14 -6.21 9.12 -14.41
C LEU A 14 -7.67 8.66 -14.28
N ALA A 15 -8.16 7.83 -15.19
CA ALA A 15 -9.50 7.28 -15.14
C ALA A 15 -9.72 6.43 -13.88
N ALA A 16 -8.75 5.59 -13.49
CA ALA A 16 -8.80 4.82 -12.26
C ALA A 16 -8.85 5.72 -11.02
N ALA A 17 -8.03 6.78 -10.98
CA ALA A 17 -8.03 7.76 -9.89
C ALA A 17 -9.39 8.48 -9.76
N VAL A 18 -9.98 8.90 -10.89
CA VAL A 18 -11.33 9.49 -10.91
C VAL A 18 -12.37 8.50 -10.38
N CYS A 19 -12.30 7.23 -10.77
CA CYS A 19 -13.19 6.19 -10.26
C CYS A 19 -13.09 6.06 -8.73
N PHE A 20 -11.88 6.08 -8.15
CA PHE A 20 -11.71 6.03 -6.70
C PHE A 20 -12.28 7.26 -5.98
N ILE A 21 -12.12 8.46 -6.55
CA ILE A 21 -12.73 9.69 -5.99
C ILE A 21 -14.26 9.58 -6.01
N LEU A 22 -14.84 9.12 -7.12
CA LEU A 22 -16.29 8.93 -7.23
C LEU A 22 -16.80 7.82 -6.30
N ALA A 23 -16.02 6.76 -6.09
CA ALA A 23 -16.33 5.70 -5.15
C ALA A 23 -16.43 6.24 -3.72
N LEU A 24 -15.43 6.99 -3.26
CA LEU A 24 -15.42 7.61 -1.93
C LEU A 24 -16.60 8.58 -1.74
N LYS A 25 -16.88 9.41 -2.76
CA LYS A 25 -18.06 10.29 -2.74
C LYS A 25 -19.37 9.50 -2.65
N GLY A 26 -19.47 8.39 -3.38
CA GLY A 26 -20.64 7.52 -3.39
C GLY A 26 -20.86 6.77 -2.06
N LEU A 27 -19.79 6.45 -1.33
CA LEU A 27 -19.88 5.77 -0.03
C LEU A 27 -20.37 6.68 1.11
N ASN A 28 -20.35 8.01 0.93
CA ASN A 28 -20.78 8.97 1.95
C ASN A 28 -22.31 9.07 2.14
N SER A 29 -23.13 8.38 1.33
CA SER A 29 -24.58 8.31 1.54
C SER A 29 -25.12 6.88 1.36
N PRO A 30 -26.06 6.42 2.22
CA PRO A 30 -26.64 5.09 2.08
C PRO A 30 -27.33 4.84 0.74
N ARG A 31 -27.92 5.88 0.14
CA ARG A 31 -28.60 5.80 -1.17
C ARG A 31 -27.63 5.49 -2.32
N THR A 32 -26.39 6.00 -2.24
CA THR A 32 -25.38 5.85 -3.30
C THR A 32 -24.33 4.78 -2.99
N ALA A 33 -24.27 4.26 -1.77
CA ALA A 33 -23.19 3.38 -1.29
C ALA A 33 -22.96 2.15 -2.18
N ARG A 34 -24.01 1.48 -2.64
CA ARG A 34 -23.89 0.30 -3.53
C ARG A 34 -23.25 0.67 -4.87
N ARG A 35 -23.65 1.80 -5.46
CA ARG A 35 -23.07 2.29 -6.72
C ARG A 35 -21.62 2.75 -6.52
N GLY A 36 -21.35 3.45 -5.43
CA GLY A 36 -19.99 3.88 -5.06
C GLY A 36 -19.02 2.69 -4.95
N ASN A 37 -19.44 1.62 -4.28
CA ASN A 37 -18.63 0.40 -4.17
C ASN A 37 -18.35 -0.26 -5.53
N LEU A 38 -19.34 -0.33 -6.43
CA LEU A 38 -19.15 -0.89 -7.77
C LEU A 38 -18.19 -0.05 -8.62
N VAL A 39 -18.29 1.29 -8.56
CA VAL A 39 -17.35 2.19 -9.25
C VAL A 39 -15.93 2.00 -8.71
N GLY A 40 -15.77 1.83 -7.39
CA GLY A 40 -14.48 1.53 -6.78
C GLY A 40 -13.89 0.20 -7.22
N ALA A 41 -14.71 -0.86 -7.27
CA ALA A 41 -14.29 -2.17 -7.77
C ALA A 41 -13.86 -2.12 -9.24
N PHE A 42 -14.59 -1.38 -10.08
CA PHE A 42 -14.19 -1.14 -11.46
C PHE A 42 -12.87 -0.37 -11.57
N GLY A 43 -12.70 0.70 -10.78
CA GLY A 43 -11.45 1.47 -10.75
C GLY A 43 -10.23 0.63 -10.34
N ALA A 44 -10.40 -0.27 -9.35
CA ALA A 44 -9.34 -1.19 -8.93
C ALA A 44 -9.00 -2.22 -10.03
N ALA A 45 -10.01 -2.80 -10.69
CA ALA A 45 -9.80 -3.73 -11.80
C ALA A 45 -9.10 -3.04 -12.99
N LEU A 46 -9.49 -1.79 -13.30
CA LEU A 46 -8.87 -0.97 -14.33
C LEU A 46 -7.39 -0.69 -14.03
N ALA A 47 -7.06 -0.34 -12.79
CA ALA A 47 -5.68 -0.11 -12.36
C ALA A 47 -4.81 -1.36 -12.53
N VAL A 48 -5.30 -2.53 -12.07
CA VAL A 48 -4.59 -3.80 -12.23
C VAL A 48 -4.41 -4.15 -13.70
N ALA A 49 -5.46 -4.03 -14.52
CA ALA A 49 -5.37 -4.28 -15.96
C ALA A 49 -4.35 -3.36 -16.65
N THR A 50 -4.30 -2.09 -16.25
CA THR A 50 -3.34 -1.11 -16.79
C THR A 50 -1.90 -1.54 -16.53
N VAL A 51 -1.60 -2.10 -15.35
CA VAL A 51 -0.25 -2.62 -15.05
C VAL A 51 0.13 -3.77 -15.99
N PHE A 52 -0.77 -4.72 -16.24
CA PHE A 52 -0.56 -5.83 -17.18
C PHE A 52 -0.35 -5.40 -18.64
N LEU A 53 -0.95 -4.29 -19.04
CA LEU A 53 -0.81 -3.77 -20.41
C LEU A 53 0.42 -2.87 -20.60
N SER A 54 0.80 -2.13 -19.55
CA SER A 54 1.84 -1.09 -19.62
C SER A 54 3.24 -1.57 -19.27
N VAL A 55 3.39 -2.63 -18.48
CA VAL A 55 4.70 -3.10 -18.01
C VAL A 55 5.08 -4.41 -18.68
N LYS A 56 6.33 -4.51 -19.15
CA LYS A 56 6.90 -5.80 -19.57
C LYS A 56 7.24 -6.62 -18.32
N MET A 57 6.50 -7.70 -18.11
CA MET A 57 6.70 -8.62 -16.99
C MET A 57 7.29 -9.93 -17.47
N ASP A 58 8.33 -10.41 -16.79
CA ASP A 58 8.95 -11.69 -17.14
C ASP A 58 8.25 -12.88 -16.46
N ASN A 59 7.66 -12.68 -15.27
CA ASN A 59 7.11 -13.74 -14.42
C ASN A 59 5.58 -13.70 -14.29
N VAL A 60 4.86 -13.48 -15.39
CA VAL A 60 3.38 -13.38 -15.42
C VAL A 60 2.68 -14.58 -14.74
N PRO A 61 3.09 -15.86 -14.95
CA PRO A 61 2.42 -16.99 -14.30
C PRO A 61 2.47 -16.95 -12.77
N TRP A 62 3.60 -16.52 -12.20
CA TRP A 62 3.75 -16.39 -10.74
C TRP A 62 2.90 -15.26 -10.17
N ILE A 63 2.81 -14.12 -10.88
CA ILE A 63 1.97 -12.99 -10.48
C ILE A 63 0.50 -13.42 -10.47
N LEU A 64 0.03 -14.03 -11.56
CA LEU A 64 -1.35 -14.52 -11.65
C LEU A 64 -1.63 -15.62 -10.62
N GLY A 65 -0.68 -16.53 -10.39
CA GLY A 65 -0.77 -17.55 -9.34
C GLY A 65 -0.94 -16.94 -7.95
N ALA A 66 -0.12 -15.95 -7.59
CA ALA A 66 -0.24 -15.23 -6.33
C ALA A 66 -1.58 -14.48 -6.20
N MET A 67 -2.05 -13.85 -7.28
CA MET A 67 -3.36 -13.18 -7.30
C MET A 67 -4.52 -14.18 -7.10
N VAL A 68 -4.47 -15.34 -7.75
CA VAL A 68 -5.49 -16.39 -7.62
C VAL A 68 -5.47 -16.98 -6.20
N ILE A 69 -4.31 -17.27 -5.63
CA ILE A 69 -4.20 -17.77 -4.26
C ILE A 69 -4.71 -16.72 -3.27
N GLY A 70 -4.25 -15.48 -3.39
CA GLY A 70 -4.64 -14.38 -2.50
C GLY A 70 -6.14 -14.11 -2.55
N SER A 71 -6.72 -13.96 -3.74
CA SER A 71 -8.16 -13.76 -3.91
C SER A 71 -8.99 -15.00 -3.54
N GLY A 72 -8.47 -16.20 -3.82
CA GLY A 72 -9.09 -17.48 -3.49
C GLY A 72 -9.20 -17.72 -1.99
N VAL A 73 -8.27 -17.20 -1.18
CA VAL A 73 -8.36 -17.20 0.28
C VAL A 73 -9.20 -16.04 0.80
N ALA A 74 -8.98 -14.82 0.30
CA ALA A 74 -9.62 -13.61 0.84
C ALA A 74 -11.13 -13.56 0.56
N ALA A 75 -11.58 -13.96 -0.63
CA ALA A 75 -12.99 -13.89 -1.03
C ALA A 75 -13.93 -14.78 -0.18
N PRO A 76 -13.65 -16.08 0.06
CA PRO A 76 -14.51 -16.90 0.91
C PRO A 76 -14.50 -16.42 2.36
N VAL A 77 -13.33 -16.06 2.90
CA VAL A 77 -13.21 -15.50 4.26
C VAL A 77 -14.09 -14.25 4.40
N ALA A 78 -14.06 -13.34 3.42
CA ALA A 78 -14.89 -12.14 3.45
C ALA A 78 -16.40 -12.42 3.40
N ARG A 79 -16.82 -13.53 2.79
CA ARG A 79 -18.25 -13.89 2.62
C ARG A 79 -18.81 -14.70 3.79
N GLN A 80 -17.96 -15.42 4.51
CA GLN A 80 -18.39 -16.37 5.56
C GLN A 80 -18.38 -15.77 6.97
N VAL A 81 -17.79 -14.59 7.16
CA VAL A 81 -17.72 -13.92 8.47
C VAL A 81 -19.08 -13.33 8.87
N LYS A 82 -19.44 -13.50 10.15
CA LYS A 82 -20.68 -12.94 10.73
C LYS A 82 -20.64 -11.41 10.74
N MET A 83 -21.79 -10.75 10.56
CA MET A 83 -21.88 -9.28 10.56
C MET A 83 -21.40 -8.63 11.87
N THR A 84 -21.43 -9.34 12.99
CA THR A 84 -20.90 -8.86 14.29
C THR A 84 -19.37 -8.82 14.32
N GLN A 85 -18.73 -9.61 13.46
CA GLN A 85 -17.28 -9.79 13.37
C GLN A 85 -16.68 -9.00 12.18
N MET A 86 -17.41 -8.00 11.66
CA MET A 86 -16.89 -7.11 10.62
C MET A 86 -15.67 -6.29 11.08
N PRO A 87 -15.59 -5.76 12.33
CA PRO A 87 -14.46 -4.93 12.75
C PRO A 87 -13.11 -5.65 12.67
N GLN A 88 -13.04 -6.92 13.05
CA GLN A 88 -11.80 -7.71 13.01
C GLN A 88 -11.39 -8.11 11.59
N LEU A 89 -12.34 -8.35 10.70
CA LEU A 89 -12.06 -8.65 9.30
C LEU A 89 -11.47 -7.42 8.61
N VAL A 90 -12.01 -6.23 8.89
CA VAL A 90 -11.48 -4.95 8.38
C VAL A 90 -10.07 -4.68 8.92
N ALA A 91 -9.83 -4.95 10.22
CA ALA A 91 -8.49 -4.84 10.80
C ALA A 91 -7.49 -5.76 10.07
N LEU A 92 -7.86 -7.03 9.85
CA LEU A 92 -6.97 -7.98 9.16
C LEU A 92 -6.66 -7.54 7.72
N PHE A 93 -7.65 -7.10 6.95
CA PHE A 93 -7.42 -6.65 5.56
C PHE A 93 -6.60 -5.36 5.46
N ASN A 94 -6.75 -4.43 6.41
CA ASN A 94 -5.87 -3.26 6.50
C ASN A 94 -4.43 -3.69 6.80
N GLY A 95 -4.26 -4.62 7.74
CA GLY A 95 -2.95 -5.19 8.08
C GLY A 95 -2.25 -5.81 6.88
N VAL A 96 -2.92 -6.70 6.15
CA VAL A 96 -2.36 -7.34 4.93
C VAL A 96 -1.98 -6.30 3.88
N GLY A 97 -2.79 -5.25 3.68
CA GLY A 97 -2.46 -4.14 2.79
C GLY A 97 -1.21 -3.36 3.22
N GLY A 98 -1.09 -3.05 4.52
CA GLY A 98 0.10 -2.42 5.09
C GLY A 98 1.35 -3.30 4.96
N GLY A 99 1.22 -4.60 5.20
CA GLY A 99 2.29 -5.58 5.02
C GLY A 99 2.74 -5.69 3.56
N ALA A 100 1.81 -5.66 2.60
CA ALA A 100 2.13 -5.65 1.18
C ALA A 100 2.93 -4.39 0.78
N ALA A 101 2.52 -3.21 1.27
CA ALA A 101 3.27 -1.97 1.05
C ALA A 101 4.68 -2.03 1.66
N ALA A 102 4.82 -2.60 2.86
CA ALA A 102 6.12 -2.81 3.50
C ALA A 102 7.03 -3.76 2.72
N LEU A 103 6.50 -4.88 2.22
CA LEU A 103 7.27 -5.83 1.41
C LEU A 103 7.74 -5.22 0.09
N VAL A 104 6.86 -4.48 -0.61
CA VAL A 104 7.24 -3.78 -1.85
C VAL A 104 8.34 -2.74 -1.55
N ALA A 105 8.19 -1.96 -0.48
CA ALA A 105 9.20 -0.99 -0.08
C ALA A 105 10.55 -1.65 0.26
N LEU A 106 10.55 -2.81 0.93
CA LEU A 106 11.76 -3.55 1.25
C LEU A 106 12.49 -4.05 -0.01
N LEU A 107 11.75 -4.52 -1.01
CA LEU A 107 12.32 -4.97 -2.29
C LEU A 107 12.89 -3.81 -3.11
N GLU A 108 12.20 -2.66 -3.13
CA GLU A 108 12.63 -1.48 -3.87
C GLU A 108 13.86 -0.81 -3.22
N LEU A 109 14.01 -0.92 -1.90
CA LEU A 109 15.12 -0.33 -1.16
C LEU A 109 16.49 -0.80 -1.67
N ALA A 110 16.60 -2.03 -2.14
CA ALA A 110 17.83 -2.60 -2.69
C ALA A 110 18.20 -2.06 -4.09
N HIS A 111 17.26 -1.42 -4.79
CA HIS A 111 17.41 -0.98 -6.18
C HIS A 111 17.45 0.54 -6.35
N THR A 112 17.28 1.31 -5.26
CA THR A 112 17.23 2.77 -5.31
C THR A 112 18.57 3.43 -4.96
N GLU A 113 19.07 4.26 -5.87
CA GLU A 113 20.29 5.06 -5.68
C GLU A 113 20.00 6.52 -5.27
N ASP A 114 18.77 6.99 -5.51
CA ASP A 114 18.37 8.36 -5.16
C ASP A 114 17.98 8.45 -3.68
N HIS A 115 18.61 9.40 -2.98
CA HIS A 115 18.37 9.68 -1.57
C HIS A 115 16.91 10.07 -1.29
N TRP A 116 16.28 10.90 -2.12
CA TRP A 116 14.92 11.38 -1.87
C TRP A 116 13.88 10.28 -2.07
N VAL A 117 14.10 9.42 -3.07
CA VAL A 117 13.27 8.23 -3.29
C VAL A 117 13.45 7.25 -2.13
N ARG A 118 14.68 7.06 -1.65
CA ARG A 118 14.98 6.20 -0.50
C ARG A 118 14.26 6.66 0.76
N VAL A 119 14.21 7.96 1.04
CA VAL A 119 13.45 8.51 2.18
C VAL A 119 11.96 8.15 2.06
N ALA A 120 11.36 8.29 0.88
CA ALA A 120 9.96 7.92 0.67
C ALA A 120 9.72 6.41 0.86
N ILE A 121 10.61 5.56 0.33
CA ILE A 121 10.53 4.10 0.46
C ILE A 121 10.63 3.66 1.94
N VAL A 122 11.61 4.19 2.67
CA VAL A 122 11.79 3.85 4.10
C VAL A 122 10.60 4.33 4.93
N PHE A 123 10.01 5.49 4.59
CA PHE A 123 8.77 5.95 5.21
C PHE A 123 7.60 5.00 4.93
N THR A 124 7.42 4.56 3.67
CA THR A 124 6.40 3.56 3.31
C THR A 124 6.62 2.23 4.04
N LEU A 125 7.86 1.77 4.18
CA LEU A 125 8.22 0.58 4.93
C LEU A 125 7.80 0.69 6.40
N LEU A 126 8.13 1.81 7.05
CA LEU A 126 7.82 2.05 8.46
C LEU A 126 6.30 2.10 8.69
N VAL A 127 5.58 2.89 7.90
CA VAL A 127 4.12 3.02 8.01
C VAL A 127 3.42 1.69 7.73
N GLY A 128 3.89 0.94 6.72
CA GLY A 128 3.39 -0.39 6.39
C GLY A 128 3.59 -1.39 7.53
N ALA A 129 4.79 -1.44 8.11
CA ALA A 129 5.11 -2.32 9.23
C ALA A 129 4.29 -1.99 10.49
N VAL A 130 4.13 -0.70 10.81
CA VAL A 130 3.28 -0.25 11.94
C VAL A 130 1.82 -0.61 11.70
N SER A 131 1.29 -0.41 10.49
CA SER A 131 -0.09 -0.79 10.15
C SER A 131 -0.31 -2.31 10.26
N PHE A 132 0.65 -3.11 9.78
CA PHE A 132 0.60 -4.57 9.89
C PHE A 132 0.58 -5.03 11.36
N ALA A 133 1.51 -4.52 12.18
CA ALA A 133 1.60 -4.86 13.60
C ALA A 133 0.36 -4.40 14.39
N GLY A 134 -0.10 -3.17 14.16
CA GLY A 134 -1.30 -2.63 14.82
C GLY A 134 -2.57 -3.41 14.45
N SER A 135 -2.68 -3.84 13.20
CA SER A 135 -3.79 -4.67 12.73
C SER A 135 -3.78 -6.07 13.36
N ALA A 136 -2.62 -6.69 13.52
CA ALA A 136 -2.48 -7.98 14.21
C ALA A 136 -2.94 -7.88 15.69
N ILE A 137 -2.54 -6.82 16.40
CA ILE A 137 -2.98 -6.58 17.78
C ILE A 137 -4.49 -6.32 17.85
N THR A 138 -5.04 -5.54 16.91
CA THR A 138 -6.48 -5.24 16.86
C THR A 138 -7.30 -6.49 16.59
N PHE A 139 -6.85 -7.33 15.65
CA PHE A 139 -7.47 -8.63 15.37
C PHE A 139 -7.45 -9.53 16.61
N SER A 140 -6.30 -9.69 17.28
CA SER A 140 -6.19 -10.54 18.47
C SER A 140 -7.06 -10.07 19.63
N LYS A 141 -7.25 -8.76 19.81
CA LYS A 141 -8.16 -8.21 20.83
C LYS A 141 -9.62 -8.47 20.53
N LEU A 142 -10.04 -8.27 19.28
CA LEU A 142 -11.44 -8.46 18.86
C LEU A 142 -11.83 -9.94 18.80
N GLN A 143 -10.86 -10.82 18.56
CA GLN A 143 -11.03 -12.27 18.63
C GLN A 143 -10.98 -12.83 20.07
N GLU A 144 -10.84 -11.96 21.08
CA GLU A 144 -10.72 -12.36 22.49
C GLU A 144 -9.54 -13.32 22.76
N LEU A 145 -8.59 -13.44 21.81
CA LEU A 145 -7.34 -14.17 21.97
C LEU A 145 -6.38 -13.45 22.94
N MET A 146 -6.57 -12.13 23.06
CA MET A 146 -5.86 -11.28 24.00
C MET A 146 -6.85 -10.44 24.80
N THR A 147 -6.44 -10.01 26.00
CA THR A 147 -7.27 -9.15 26.85
C THR A 147 -7.73 -7.88 26.12
N THR A 148 -9.03 -7.59 26.20
CA THR A 148 -9.64 -6.38 25.67
C THR A 148 -9.35 -5.16 26.54
N ARG A 149 -8.98 -5.37 27.81
CA ARG A 149 -8.61 -4.28 28.74
C ARG A 149 -7.30 -3.63 28.28
N PRO A 150 -7.13 -2.31 28.46
CA PRO A 150 -5.86 -1.65 28.21
C PRO A 150 -4.73 -2.32 29.00
N VAL A 151 -3.74 -2.86 28.29
CA VAL A 151 -2.52 -3.42 28.89
C VAL A 151 -1.59 -2.28 29.19
N VAL A 152 -1.60 -1.81 30.44
CA VAL A 152 -0.73 -0.73 30.93
C VAL A 152 0.20 -1.28 32.01
N PHE A 153 1.48 -0.95 31.91
CA PHE A 153 2.50 -1.30 32.91
C PHE A 153 3.38 -0.07 33.19
N PRO A 154 3.98 0.04 34.38
CA PRO A 154 4.86 1.16 34.72
C PRO A 154 6.05 1.21 33.75
N GLY A 155 6.23 2.34 33.06
CA GLY A 155 7.26 2.50 32.02
C GLY A 155 6.77 2.32 30.57
N LEU A 156 5.48 2.11 30.33
CA LEU A 156 4.94 2.04 28.96
C LEU A 156 5.26 3.29 28.10
N PRO A 157 5.08 4.54 28.58
CA PRO A 157 5.37 5.72 27.76
C PRO A 157 6.85 5.83 27.37
N THR A 158 7.76 5.47 28.26
CA THR A 158 9.20 5.51 27.99
C THR A 158 9.59 4.42 27.01
N LEU A 159 9.04 3.20 27.13
CA LEU A 159 9.27 2.14 26.15
C LEU A 159 8.73 2.50 24.76
N MET A 160 7.51 3.05 24.69
CA MET A 160 6.93 3.48 23.40
C MET A 160 7.78 4.58 22.75
N GLY A 161 8.24 5.57 23.54
CA GLY A 161 9.16 6.59 23.06
C GLY A 161 10.49 6.00 22.58
N ALA A 162 11.06 5.06 23.33
CA ALA A 162 12.32 4.40 22.96
C ALA A 162 12.20 3.58 21.67
N VAL A 163 11.11 2.82 21.50
CA VAL A 163 10.85 2.05 20.28
C VAL A 163 10.64 2.98 19.08
N LEU A 164 9.91 4.09 19.27
CA LEU A 164 9.72 5.08 18.21
C LEU A 164 11.06 5.70 17.79
N LEU A 165 11.88 6.13 18.75
CA LEU A 165 13.20 6.67 18.48
C LEU A 165 14.13 5.65 17.82
N ALA A 166 14.09 4.39 18.24
CA ALA A 166 14.84 3.31 17.62
C ALA A 166 14.39 3.05 16.17
N ALA A 167 13.08 3.06 15.90
CA ALA A 167 12.54 2.88 14.55
C ALA A 167 12.94 4.03 13.62
N VAL A 168 12.84 5.28 14.09
CA VAL A 168 13.27 6.46 13.33
C VAL A 168 14.80 6.46 13.15
N GLY A 169 15.56 6.12 14.18
CA GLY A 169 17.01 6.01 14.11
C GLY A 169 17.47 4.96 13.10
N ALA A 170 16.84 3.78 13.10
CA ALA A 170 17.10 2.73 12.11
C ALA A 170 16.74 3.19 10.69
N ALA A 171 15.61 3.90 10.52
CA ALA A 171 15.21 4.47 9.23
C ALA A 171 16.26 5.48 8.72
N VAL A 172 16.74 6.37 9.57
CA VAL A 172 17.81 7.34 9.22
C VAL A 172 19.11 6.61 8.89
N ALA A 173 19.51 5.61 9.68
CA ALA A 173 20.72 4.83 9.42
C ALA A 173 20.67 4.14 8.06
N VAL A 174 19.54 3.52 7.71
CA VAL A 174 19.33 2.88 6.40
C VAL A 174 19.44 3.88 5.25
N VAL A 175 18.91 5.10 5.42
CA VAL A 175 19.00 6.14 4.40
C VAL A 175 20.46 6.60 4.18
N LEU A 176 21.25 6.68 5.25
CA LEU A 176 22.63 7.18 5.24
C LEU A 176 23.69 6.11 4.90
N ALA A 177 23.37 4.82 5.02
CA ALA A 177 24.34 3.72 4.89
C ALA A 177 24.95 3.55 3.49
N VAL A 178 24.33 4.12 2.43
CA VAL A 178 24.82 4.02 1.05
C VAL A 178 25.19 5.41 0.53
N PRO A 179 26.45 5.64 0.08
CA PRO A 179 26.87 6.89 -0.52
C PRO A 179 25.99 7.27 -1.71
N SER A 180 25.37 8.45 -1.67
CA SER A 180 24.48 8.92 -2.72
C SER A 180 25.28 9.49 -3.90
N ARG A 181 24.91 9.12 -5.14
CA ARG A 181 25.25 9.94 -6.31
C ARG A 181 24.30 11.13 -6.34
N SER A 182 24.82 12.30 -5.97
CA SER A 182 24.07 13.55 -5.96
C SER A 182 23.62 13.93 -7.38
N HIS A 183 22.35 13.69 -7.69
CA HIS A 183 21.65 14.45 -8.72
C HIS A 183 20.91 15.59 -8.00
N SER A 184 21.51 16.78 -7.99
CA SER A 184 21.06 17.99 -7.28
C SER A 184 19.69 18.56 -7.71
N CYS A 185 18.82 17.75 -8.31
CA CYS A 185 17.56 18.18 -8.87
C CYS A 185 16.55 17.03 -8.95
N PHE A 186 16.29 16.33 -7.84
CA PHE A 186 15.24 15.29 -7.74
C PHE A 186 13.88 15.82 -8.23
N TRP A 187 13.44 16.98 -7.72
CA TRP A 187 12.20 17.64 -8.17
C TRP A 187 12.21 17.99 -9.66
N CYS A 188 13.37 18.38 -10.20
CA CYS A 188 13.51 18.69 -11.61
C CYS A 188 13.53 17.43 -12.47
N SER A 189 13.98 16.27 -11.96
CA SER A 189 13.93 14.98 -12.68
C SER A 189 12.54 14.32 -12.64
N VAL A 190 11.82 14.47 -11.52
CA VAL A 190 10.42 14.04 -11.36
C VAL A 190 9.52 14.86 -12.28
N TRP A 191 9.66 16.19 -12.28
CA TRP A 191 8.98 17.03 -13.26
C TRP A 191 9.45 16.73 -14.68
N ARG A 192 10.75 16.64 -14.95
CA ARG A 192 11.23 16.41 -16.33
C ARG A 192 10.80 15.04 -16.89
N ARG A 193 10.59 13.99 -16.09
CA ARG A 193 9.94 12.74 -16.57
C ARG A 193 8.44 12.87 -16.81
N ALA A 194 7.73 13.66 -16.00
CA ALA A 194 6.31 13.96 -16.22
C ALA A 194 6.09 14.87 -17.46
N TYR A 195 7.05 15.72 -17.82
CA TYR A 195 6.98 16.66 -18.94
C TYR A 195 7.75 16.23 -20.20
N CYS A 196 8.73 15.31 -20.14
CA CYS A 196 9.44 14.78 -21.33
C CYS A 196 8.58 13.84 -22.19
N LEU A 197 7.37 13.48 -21.77
CA LEU A 197 6.38 12.84 -22.63
C LEU A 197 5.67 13.84 -23.58
N CYS A 198 6.02 15.13 -23.53
CA CYS A 198 5.49 16.15 -24.43
C CYS A 198 6.51 16.59 -25.52
N SER A 199 7.62 15.88 -25.68
CA SER A 199 8.61 16.17 -26.74
C SER A 199 9.36 14.91 -27.18
N LEU A 200 8.62 14.01 -27.84
CA LEU A 200 9.07 13.13 -28.93
C LEU A 200 7.83 12.64 -29.68
#